data_AF-A0A958XY68-F1
#
_entry.id   AF-A0A958XY68-F1
#
_cell.length_a   1.000
_cell.length_b   1.000
_cell.length_c   1.000
_cell.angle_alpha   90.00
_cell.angle_beta   90.00
_cell.angle_gamma   90.00
#
_symmetry.space_group_name_H-M   'P 1'
#
loop_
_entity.id
_entity.type
_entity.pdbx_description
1 polymer ?
#
loop_
_entity_poly.entity_id
_entity_poly.type
_entity_poly.pdbx_seq_one_letter_code
_entity_poly.pdbx_strand_id
1 'polypeptide(L)'
;MKNKVVIWGTNANEEKVLIALELKADANKVMLYTFPEALADDEFVNKMMNEWREGKEVEFPEGYTAFERELSVTESLLPDDLKVDRSDIIQRAQTEWHFAVLSAKLHAAYQQELAEFKEKIEALSTYDNKIWDSL
;
A
#
# COMPACT_ATOMS: atom_id res chain seq x y z
N MET A 1 8.97 5.50 1.92
CA MET A 1 8.30 4.39 2.64
C MET A 1 8.34 3.16 1.74
N LYS A 2 8.45 1.96 2.30
CA LYS A 2 8.42 0.73 1.48
C LYS A 2 6.97 0.32 1.29
N ASN A 3 6.45 0.59 0.10
CA ASN A 3 5.06 0.29 -0.28
C ASN A 3 4.94 -1.13 -0.88
N LYS A 4 6.03 -1.90 -0.88
CA LYS A 4 6.12 -3.21 -1.49
C LYS A 4 6.77 -4.19 -0.51
N VAL A 5 6.20 -5.39 -0.39
CA VAL A 5 6.69 -6.46 0.50
C VAL A 5 6.69 -7.76 -0.28
N VAL A 6 7.77 -8.53 -0.17
CA VAL A 6 7.89 -9.87 -0.77
C VAL A 6 8.21 -10.86 0.34
N ILE A 7 7.49 -11.98 0.37
CA ILE A 7 7.61 -12.99 1.41
C ILE A 7 7.27 -14.37 0.84
N TRP A 8 7.86 -15.41 1.43
CA TRP A 8 7.47 -16.79 1.16
C TRP A 8 6.31 -17.21 2.07
N GLY A 9 5.39 -17.99 1.51
CA GLY A 9 4.28 -18.57 2.23
C GLY A 9 3.84 -19.89 1.61
N THR A 10 2.67 -20.33 2.03
CA THR A 10 2.05 -21.59 1.64
C THR A 10 0.59 -21.32 1.27
N ASN A 11 0.13 -21.88 0.15
CA ASN A 11 -1.27 -21.81 -0.26
C ASN A 11 -2.13 -22.88 0.45
N ALA A 12 -3.43 -22.89 0.15
CA ALA A 12 -4.38 -23.88 0.69
C ALA A 12 -4.05 -25.35 0.34
N ASN A 13 -3.25 -25.59 -0.71
CA ASN A 13 -2.81 -26.91 -1.14
C ASN A 13 -1.49 -27.35 -0.47
N GLU A 14 -1.01 -26.61 0.53
CA GLU A 14 0.31 -26.83 1.17
C GLU A 14 1.51 -26.64 0.22
N GLU A 15 1.31 -25.97 -0.92
CA GLU A 15 2.37 -25.66 -1.86
C GLU A 15 3.02 -24.32 -1.49
N LYS A 16 4.35 -24.29 -1.58
CA LYS A 16 5.11 -23.09 -1.31
C LYS A 16 4.92 -22.09 -2.43
N VAL A 17 4.62 -20.84 -2.06
CA VAL A 17 4.34 -19.75 -2.99
C VAL A 17 5.06 -18.49 -2.54
N LEU A 18 5.59 -17.73 -3.50
CA LEU A 18 6.10 -16.39 -3.28
C LEU A 18 4.92 -15.41 -3.32
N ILE A 19 4.78 -14.61 -2.27
CA ILE A 19 3.72 -13.63 -2.12
C ILE A 19 4.36 -12.24 -2.19
N ALA A 20 3.86 -11.41 -3.10
CA ALA A 20 4.29 -10.04 -3.27
C ALA A 20 3.09 -9.11 -3.04
N LEU A 21 3.21 -8.17 -2.10
CA LEU A 21 2.18 -7.21 -1.72
C LEU A 21 2.62 -5.81 -2.13
N GLU A 22 1.75 -5.07 -2.79
CA GLU A 22 1.97 -3.68 -3.21
C GLU A 22 0.83 -2.80 -2.71
N LEU A 23 1.17 -1.78 -1.93
CA LEU A 23 0.25 -0.73 -1.51
C LEU A 23 0.05 0.30 -2.63
N LYS A 24 -1.20 0.41 -3.07
CA LYS A 24 -1.73 1.53 -3.87
C LYS A 24 -2.33 2.57 -2.93
N ALA A 25 -1.49 3.45 -2.40
CA ALA A 25 -1.86 4.44 -1.39
C ALA A 25 -2.99 5.37 -1.86
N ASP A 26 -2.97 5.79 -3.13
CA ASP A 26 -3.98 6.67 -3.72
C ASP A 26 -5.38 6.05 -3.75
N ALA A 27 -5.46 4.74 -3.96
CA ALA A 27 -6.72 4.00 -4.00
C ALA A 27 -7.10 3.40 -2.64
N ASN A 28 -6.22 3.46 -1.63
CA ASN A 28 -6.33 2.72 -0.37
C ASN A 28 -6.49 1.19 -0.59
N LYS A 29 -5.78 0.67 -1.59
CA LYS A 29 -5.85 -0.76 -1.96
C LYS A 29 -4.48 -1.41 -1.88
N VAL A 30 -4.48 -2.71 -1.66
CA VAL A 30 -3.30 -3.56 -1.66
C VAL A 30 -3.46 -4.58 -2.77
N MET A 31 -2.50 -4.61 -3.69
CA MET A 31 -2.37 -5.65 -4.69
C MET A 31 -1.55 -6.78 -4.10
N LEU A 32 -2.07 -7.99 -4.16
CA LEU A 32 -1.43 -9.21 -3.73
C LEU A 32 -1.17 -10.06 -4.97
N TYR A 33 0.08 -10.40 -5.21
CA TYR A 33 0.50 -11.28 -6.29
C TYR A 33 1.05 -12.55 -5.66
N THR A 34 0.55 -13.71 -6.06
CA THR A 34 1.09 -15.01 -5.67
C THR A 34 1.71 -15.72 -6.86
N PHE A 35 2.89 -16.29 -6.63
CA PHE A 35 3.66 -17.05 -7.60
C PHE A 35 3.95 -18.43 -7.01
N PRO A 36 3.49 -19.53 -7.63
CA PRO A 36 3.91 -20.88 -7.28
C PRO A 36 5.44 -21.03 -7.26
N GLU A 37 6.00 -21.85 -6.37
CA GLU A 37 7.44 -22.15 -6.34
C GLU A 37 7.96 -22.65 -7.70
N ALA A 38 7.14 -23.39 -8.44
CA ALA A 38 7.45 -23.84 -9.80
C ALA A 38 7.68 -22.71 -10.83
N LEU A 39 7.17 -21.50 -10.56
CA LEU A 39 7.36 -20.31 -11.39
C LEU A 39 8.33 -19.31 -10.76
N ALA A 40 8.76 -19.54 -9.51
CA ALA A 40 9.59 -18.65 -8.73
C ALA A 40 11.07 -19.08 -8.76
N ASP A 41 11.67 -19.02 -9.95
CA ASP A 41 13.11 -19.27 -10.13
C ASP A 41 13.96 -18.38 -9.22
N ASP A 42 15.14 -18.85 -8.81
CA ASP A 42 16.04 -18.10 -7.91
C ASP A 42 16.42 -16.71 -8.46
N GLU A 43 16.55 -16.56 -9.79
CA GLU A 43 16.77 -15.26 -10.42
C GLU A 43 15.56 -14.33 -10.24
N PHE A 44 14.35 -14.86 -10.46
CA PHE A 44 13.11 -14.09 -10.31
C PHE A 44 12.90 -13.67 -8.85
N VAL A 45 13.12 -14.58 -7.90
CA VAL A 45 13.04 -14.29 -6.47
C VAL A 45 14.03 -13.20 -6.07
N ASN A 46 15.27 -13.27 -6.57
CA ASN A 46 16.27 -12.22 -6.33
C ASN A 46 15.84 -10.88 -6.91
N LYS A 47 15.29 -10.85 -8.13
CA LYS A 47 14.72 -9.63 -8.73
C LYS A 47 13.56 -9.08 -7.91
N MET A 48 12.66 -9.93 -7.43
CA MET A 48 11.53 -9.51 -6.61
C MET A 48 11.98 -8.92 -5.25
N MET A 49 12.94 -9.57 -4.60
CA MET A 49 13.44 -9.18 -3.29
C MET A 49 14.30 -7.90 -3.32
N ASN A 50 15.10 -7.71 -4.39
CA ASN A 50 16.04 -6.60 -4.51
C ASN A 50 15.53 -5.45 -5.39
N GLU A 51 14.88 -5.76 -6.51
CA GLU A 51 14.47 -4.77 -7.51
C GLU A 51 13.02 -4.34 -7.31
N TRP A 52 12.09 -5.29 -7.28
CA TRP A 52 10.67 -4.97 -7.16
C TRP A 52 10.34 -4.28 -5.84
N ARG A 53 10.89 -4.77 -4.72
CA ARG A 53 10.72 -4.16 -3.39
C ARG A 53 11.23 -2.70 -3.32
N GLU A 54 12.21 -2.35 -4.14
CA GLU A 54 12.76 -0.99 -4.25
C GLU A 54 12.01 -0.13 -5.29
N GLY A 55 10.98 -0.69 -5.95
CA GLY A 55 10.11 0.04 -6.86
C GLY A 55 10.45 -0.12 -8.34
N LYS A 56 11.43 -0.96 -8.70
CA LYS A 56 11.76 -1.21 -10.11
C LYS A 56 10.71 -2.09 -10.80
N GLU A 57 10.58 -1.94 -12.11
CA GLU A 57 9.79 -2.83 -12.95
C GLU A 57 10.47 -4.20 -13.03
N VAL A 58 9.67 -5.24 -12.77
CA VAL A 58 10.08 -6.64 -12.88
C VAL A 58 8.97 -7.33 -13.66
N GLU A 59 9.33 -8.07 -14.71
CA GLU A 59 8.39 -8.83 -15.51
C GLU A 59 7.91 -10.05 -14.71
N PHE A 60 6.59 -10.20 -14.59
CA PHE A 60 5.97 -11.31 -13.89
C PHE A 60 5.81 -12.51 -14.82
N PRO A 61 6.18 -13.73 -14.41
CA PRO A 61 6.03 -14.94 -15.23
C PRO A 61 4.55 -15.29 -15.44
N GLU A 62 4.17 -15.80 -16.60
CA GLU A 62 2.78 -16.21 -16.87
C GLU A 62 2.32 -17.32 -15.92
N GLY A 63 1.17 -17.13 -15.26
CA GLY A 63 0.62 -18.07 -14.26
C GLY A 63 0.59 -17.56 -12.82
N TYR A 64 0.94 -16.29 -12.59
CA TYR A 64 0.71 -15.63 -11.30
C TYR A 64 -0.77 -15.37 -11.06
N THR A 65 -1.18 -15.39 -9.79
CA THR A 65 -2.52 -14.94 -9.39
C THR A 65 -2.40 -13.54 -8.80
N ALA A 66 -3.23 -12.62 -9.26
CA ALA A 66 -3.35 -11.28 -8.68
C ALA A 66 -4.69 -11.13 -7.97
N PHE A 67 -4.65 -10.57 -6.78
CA PHE A 67 -5.81 -10.25 -5.97
C PHE A 67 -5.72 -8.80 -5.50
N GLU A 68 -6.83 -8.07 -5.58
CA GLU A 68 -6.92 -6.70 -5.10
C GLU A 68 -7.77 -6.69 -3.84
N ARG A 69 -7.27 -6.06 -2.77
CA ARG A 69 -8.00 -5.94 -1.51
C ARG A 69 -7.94 -4.51 -0.99
N GLU A 70 -8.98 -4.09 -0.29
CA GLU A 70 -8.95 -2.82 0.44
C GLU A 70 -8.07 -2.92 1.68
N LEU A 71 -7.33 -1.85 1.96
CA LEU A 71 -6.55 -1.76 3.19
C LEU A 71 -7.49 -1.46 4.36
N SER A 72 -7.75 -2.49 5.17
CA SER A 72 -8.55 -2.39 6.40
C SER A 72 -7.69 -2.61 7.65
N VAL A 73 -8.10 -2.01 8.77
CA VAL A 73 -7.48 -2.17 10.09
C VAL A 73 -7.90 -3.48 10.74
N THR A 74 -9.12 -3.92 10.46
CA THR A 74 -9.74 -5.07 11.11
C THR A 74 -9.54 -6.36 10.33
N GLU A 75 -9.25 -6.27 9.04
CA GLU A 75 -9.03 -7.44 8.18
C GLU A 75 -7.54 -7.65 7.90
N SER A 76 -7.13 -8.92 7.84
CA SER A 76 -5.77 -9.28 7.43
C SER A 76 -5.51 -8.89 5.98
N LEU A 77 -4.27 -8.48 5.68
CA LEU A 77 -3.81 -8.26 4.30
C LEU A 77 -3.83 -9.53 3.44
N LEU A 78 -3.72 -10.69 4.09
CA LEU A 78 -3.70 -11.99 3.44
C LEU A 78 -5.07 -12.67 3.58
N PRO A 79 -5.59 -13.32 2.51
CA PRO A 79 -6.69 -14.27 2.60
C PRO A 79 -6.40 -15.39 3.61
N ASP A 80 -7.44 -15.95 4.22
CA ASP A 80 -7.31 -17.08 5.15
C ASP A 80 -6.67 -18.33 4.50
N ASP A 81 -6.76 -18.42 3.17
CA ASP A 81 -6.18 -19.48 2.35
C ASP A 81 -4.65 -19.39 2.18
N LEU A 82 -4.03 -18.28 2.61
CA LEU A 82 -2.59 -18.03 2.47
C LEU A 82 -1.92 -17.96 3.84
N LYS A 83 -1.06 -18.94 4.14
CA LYS A 83 -0.19 -18.93 5.31
C LYS A 83 1.16 -18.32 4.95
N VAL A 84 1.73 -17.54 5.85
CA VAL A 84 3.09 -17.00 5.68
C VAL A 84 3.97 -17.43 6.84
N ASP A 85 5.23 -17.74 6.54
CA ASP A 85 6.22 -18.13 7.55
C ASP A 85 6.54 -16.99 8.52
N ARG A 86 6.54 -15.75 8.02
CA ARG A 86 6.83 -14.52 8.78
C ARG A 86 5.64 -13.58 8.82
N SER A 87 4.62 -13.97 9.58
CA SER A 87 3.41 -13.17 9.81
C SER A 87 3.69 -11.82 10.49
N ASP A 88 4.79 -11.71 11.23
CA ASP A 88 5.29 -10.47 11.84
C ASP A 88 5.58 -9.38 10.80
N ILE A 89 6.16 -9.75 9.66
CA ILE A 89 6.46 -8.80 8.58
C ILE A 89 5.17 -8.24 7.97
N ILE A 90 4.16 -9.09 7.81
CA ILE A 90 2.86 -8.70 7.25
C ILE A 90 2.13 -7.74 8.20
N GLN A 91 2.08 -8.06 9.49
CA GLN A 91 1.45 -7.22 10.50
C GLN A 91 2.13 -5.85 10.61
N ARG A 92 3.47 -5.83 10.56
CA ARG A 92 4.24 -4.59 10.52
C ARG A 92 3.95 -3.79 9.26
N ALA A 93 3.98 -4.42 8.10
CA ALA A 93 3.67 -3.76 6.82
C ALA A 93 2.25 -3.19 6.82
N GLN A 94 1.27 -3.95 7.31
CA GLN A 94 -0.11 -3.49 7.48
C GLN A 94 -0.20 -2.22 8.32
N THR A 95 0.46 -2.22 9.47
CA THR A 95 0.47 -1.05 10.37
C THR A 95 1.14 0.16 9.71
N GLU A 96 2.32 -0.03 9.11
CA GLU A 96 3.07 1.02 8.43
C GLU A 96 2.28 1.61 7.25
N TRP A 97 1.64 0.75 6.46
CA TRP A 97 0.83 1.16 5.31
C TRP A 97 -0.44 1.87 5.73
N HIS A 98 -1.11 1.37 6.76
CA HIS A 98 -2.30 2.02 7.29
C HIS A 98 -1.98 3.43 7.81
N PHE A 99 -0.89 3.56 8.56
CA PHE A 99 -0.39 4.84 9.03
C PHE A 99 -0.03 5.78 7.86
N ALA A 100 0.64 5.26 6.83
CA ALA A 100 1.02 6.02 5.64
C ALA A 100 -0.21 6.56 4.90
N VAL A 101 -1.23 5.72 4.66
CA VAL A 101 -2.45 6.15 3.96
C VAL A 101 -3.25 7.13 4.79
N LEU A 102 -3.41 6.90 6.09
CA LEU A 102 -4.07 7.85 6.99
C LEU A 102 -3.36 9.21 7.00
N SER A 103 -2.03 9.20 7.13
CA SER A 103 -1.23 10.42 7.13
C SER A 103 -1.34 11.17 5.80
N ALA A 104 -1.33 10.45 4.67
CA ALA A 104 -1.55 11.05 3.36
C ALA A 104 -2.94 11.67 3.22
N LYS A 105 -4.00 10.97 3.66
CA LYS A 105 -5.38 11.48 3.67
C LYS A 105 -5.53 12.72 4.55
N LEU A 106 -4.95 12.69 5.75
CA LEU A 106 -4.96 13.83 6.66
C LEU A 106 -4.21 15.03 6.08
N HIS A 107 -3.04 14.80 5.47
CA HIS A 107 -2.29 15.86 4.81
C HIS A 107 -3.06 16.47 3.63
N ALA A 108 -3.71 15.63 2.80
CA ALA A 108 -4.55 16.10 1.71
C ALA A 108 -5.74 16.94 2.19
N ALA A 109 -6.40 16.52 3.27
CA ALA A 109 -7.48 17.29 3.89
C ALA A 109 -6.99 18.66 4.38
N TYR A 110 -5.85 18.72 5.08
CA TYR A 110 -5.27 20.00 5.50
C TYR A 110 -4.86 20.89 4.32
N GLN A 111 -4.30 20.33 3.25
CA GLN A 111 -3.99 21.12 2.06
C GLN A 111 -5.25 21.69 1.41
N GLN A 112 -6.34 20.92 1.39
CA GLN A 112 -7.62 21.39 0.89
C GLN A 112 -8.18 22.53 1.75
N GLU A 113 -8.18 22.39 3.08
CA GLU A 113 -8.61 23.46 3.99
C GLU A 113 -7.76 24.73 3.80
N LEU A 114 -6.44 24.60 3.68
CA LEU A 114 -5.56 25.74 3.43
C LEU A 114 -5.81 26.38 2.05
N ALA A 115 -6.13 25.59 1.03
CA ALA A 115 -6.49 26.12 -0.28
C ALA A 115 -7.82 26.90 -0.23
N GLU A 116 -8.83 26.38 0.48
CA GLU A 116 -10.10 27.08 0.70
C GLU A 116 -9.89 28.38 1.48
N PHE A 117 -9.02 28.39 2.49
CA PHE A 117 -8.65 29.60 3.22
C PHE A 117 -7.94 30.60 2.32
N LYS A 118 -7.00 30.14 1.48
CA LYS A 118 -6.30 30.98 0.52
C LYS A 118 -7.27 31.61 -0.48
N GLU A 119 -8.20 30.85 -1.05
CA GLU A 119 -9.23 31.38 -1.94
C GLU A 119 -10.12 32.42 -1.26
N LYS A 120 -10.54 32.18 -0.01
CA LYS A 120 -11.31 33.16 0.78
C LYS A 120 -10.53 34.45 1.00
N ILE A 121 -9.22 34.37 1.27
CA ILE A 121 -8.35 35.55 1.45
C ILE A 121 -8.14 36.27 0.12
N GLU A 122 -7.91 35.56 -0.98
CA GLU A 122 -7.73 36.17 -2.31
C GLU A 122 -9.01 36.83 -2.85
N ALA A 123 -10.18 36.29 -2.50
CA ALA A 123 -11.47 36.91 -2.81
C ALA A 123 -11.73 38.20 -2.00
N LEU A 124 -11.03 38.40 -0.87
CA LEU A 124 -11.13 39.61 -0.07
C LEU A 124 -10.27 40.72 -0.66
N SER A 125 -10.94 41.68 -1.31
CA SER A 125 -10.33 42.91 -1.81
C SER A 125 -10.09 43.96 -0.71
N THR A 126 -10.62 43.75 0.50
CA THR A 126 -10.39 44.60 1.68
C THR A 126 -10.42 43.75 2.94
N TYR A 127 -9.56 44.07 3.91
CA TYR A 127 -9.51 43.35 5.19
C TYR A 127 -10.86 43.41 5.92
N ASP A 128 -11.40 42.25 6.28
CA ASP A 128 -12.59 42.11 7.11
C ASP A 128 -12.25 41.31 8.37
N ASN A 129 -12.31 41.97 9.53
CA ASN A 129 -12.00 41.40 10.83
C ASN A 129 -12.92 40.23 11.20
N LYS A 130 -14.18 40.23 10.73
CA LYS A 130 -15.12 39.13 11.02
C LYS A 130 -14.74 37.84 10.32
N ILE A 131 -14.13 37.94 9.14
CA ILE A 131 -13.68 36.77 8.38
C ILE A 131 -12.36 36.25 8.97
N TRP A 132 -11.49 37.17 9.41
CA TRP A 132 -10.25 36.84 10.11
C TRP A 132 -10.48 36.05 11.41
N ASP A 133 -11.48 36.44 12.21
CA ASP A 133 -11.84 35.72 13.46
C ASP A 133 -12.52 34.36 13.22
N SER A 134 -12.90 34.05 11.97
CA SER A 134 -13.58 32.79 11.59
C SER A 134 -12.69 31.78 10.85
N LEU A 135 -11.43 32.15 10.60
CA LEU A 135 -10.36 31.33 10.06
C LEU A 135 -9.64 30.60 11.21
#